data_AF-A0A0M9ZZ59-F1
#
_entry.id   AF-A0A0M9ZZ59-F1
#
_cell.length_a   1.000
_cell.length_b   1.000
_cell.length_c   1.000
_cell.angle_alpha   90.00
_cell.angle_beta   90.00
_cell.angle_gamma   90.00
#
_symmetry.space_group_name_H-M   'P 1'
#
loop_
_entity.id
_entity.type
_entity.pdbx_description
1 polymer ?
#
loop_
_entity_poly.entity_id
_entity_poly.type
_entity_poly.pdbx_seq_one_letter_code
_entity_poly.pdbx_strand_id
1 'polypeptide(L)'
;MDHVKFGPELLSRLMEHLCSQLHGCRGVGLSVWPDGALLSAVGVAEQLDQAQVDGACGPLVDASRDERQVTGEVGGCHVVAVPGSWGDGGPVVLTVYLDHEPHAEDLKAIEETEPLVATAAAVVEFCSGEVLRADQMVRMVQHRRYIEQAKGLLMASRLCTPGEAFELLVRASQHANAKLRDVAIALVLVVGGELEDNGDEVTLPPQIAYDTARRLWGALHV
;
A
#
# COMPACT_ATOMS: atom_id res chain seq x y z
N MET A 1 -10.09 4.81 32.00
CA MET A 1 -8.95 5.20 31.16
C MET A 1 -9.45 5.16 29.74
N ASP A 2 -9.65 6.34 29.15
CA ASP A 2 -10.19 6.48 27.80
C ASP A 2 -9.29 5.73 26.81
N HIS A 3 -9.89 4.75 26.13
CA HIS A 3 -9.26 4.07 25.01
C HIS A 3 -9.01 5.09 23.91
N VAL A 4 -7.75 5.46 23.73
CA VAL A 4 -7.38 6.36 22.64
C VAL A 4 -7.68 5.68 21.31
N LYS A 5 -8.60 6.24 20.53
CA LYS A 5 -9.06 5.74 19.23
C LYS A 5 -8.10 6.16 18.12
N PHE A 6 -6.82 5.82 18.24
CA PHE A 6 -5.77 6.26 17.31
C PHE A 6 -6.00 5.87 15.83
N GLY A 7 -6.90 4.94 15.52
CA GLY A 7 -7.12 4.46 14.15
C GLY A 7 -7.79 5.48 13.21
N PRO A 8 -9.08 5.80 13.41
CA PRO A 8 -9.80 6.72 12.53
C PRO A 8 -9.21 8.14 12.56
N GLU A 9 -8.75 8.58 13.72
CA GLU A 9 -8.22 9.94 13.94
C GLU A 9 -6.90 10.19 13.21
N LEU A 10 -6.07 9.16 13.00
CA LEU A 10 -4.84 9.27 12.21
C LEU A 10 -5.16 9.47 10.73
N LEU A 11 -6.07 8.67 10.18
CA LEU A 11 -6.46 8.76 8.76
C LEU A 11 -7.09 10.11 8.46
N SER A 12 -8.04 10.55 9.27
CA SER A 12 -8.66 11.86 9.09
C SER A 12 -7.63 12.99 9.14
N ARG A 13 -6.67 12.96 10.07
CA ARG A 13 -5.59 13.99 10.13
C ARG A 13 -4.67 13.98 8.92
N LEU A 14 -4.30 12.81 8.40
CA LEU A 14 -3.47 12.71 7.20
C LEU A 14 -4.22 13.26 5.98
N MET A 15 -5.52 12.98 5.88
CA MET A 15 -6.36 13.48 4.79
C MET A 15 -6.60 14.98 4.88
N GLU A 16 -6.84 15.50 6.09
CA GLU A 16 -6.89 16.94 6.36
C GLU A 16 -5.58 17.63 6.00
N HIS A 17 -4.44 17.00 6.35
CA HIS A 17 -3.12 17.51 6.00
C HIS A 17 -2.92 17.59 4.48
N LEU A 18 -3.20 16.51 3.75
CA LEU A 18 -3.13 16.48 2.29
C LEU A 18 -4.03 17.56 1.68
N CYS A 19 -5.28 17.66 2.13
CA CYS A 19 -6.19 18.67 1.61
C CYS A 19 -5.73 20.11 1.90
N SER A 20 -5.06 20.34 3.05
CA SER A 20 -4.50 21.67 3.37
C SER A 20 -3.27 22.06 2.54
N GLN A 21 -2.57 21.08 1.96
CA GLN A 21 -1.40 21.33 1.11
C GLN A 21 -1.78 21.64 -0.33
N LEU A 22 -2.94 21.16 -0.78
CA LEU A 22 -3.43 21.32 -2.14
C LEU A 22 -4.34 22.55 -2.23
N HIS A 23 -3.94 23.53 -3.05
CA HIS A 23 -4.80 24.66 -3.34
C HIS A 23 -6.10 24.17 -3.99
N GLY A 24 -7.24 24.80 -3.65
CA GLY A 24 -8.52 24.41 -4.26
C GLY A 24 -9.05 23.03 -3.85
N CYS A 25 -8.42 22.33 -2.90
CA CYS A 25 -8.91 21.04 -2.42
C CYS A 25 -10.31 21.16 -1.80
N ARG A 26 -11.24 20.38 -2.35
CA ARG A 26 -12.64 20.28 -1.93
C ARG A 26 -12.90 19.05 -1.07
N GLY A 27 -12.05 18.03 -1.19
CA GLY A 27 -12.16 16.83 -0.40
C GLY A 27 -11.12 15.78 -0.78
N VAL A 28 -10.92 14.85 0.13
CA VAL A 28 -10.05 13.68 -0.04
C VAL A 28 -10.81 12.47 0.46
N GLY A 29 -10.75 11.36 -0.27
CA GLY A 29 -11.41 10.10 0.08
C GLY A 29 -10.43 8.95 0.07
N LEU A 30 -10.67 7.94 0.91
CA LEU A 30 -9.87 6.72 0.93
C LEU A 30 -10.82 5.53 0.99
N SER A 31 -10.85 4.74 -0.07
CA SER A 31 -11.76 3.62 -0.23
C SER A 31 -11.01 2.30 -0.43
N VAL A 32 -11.66 1.21 -0.03
CA VAL A 32 -11.11 -0.14 0.00
C VAL A 32 -11.95 -1.10 -0.84
N TRP A 33 -11.28 -1.92 -1.65
CA TRP A 33 -11.92 -2.98 -2.45
C TRP A 33 -11.89 -4.34 -1.75
N PRO A 34 -12.78 -5.29 -2.12
CA PRO A 34 -13.62 -5.33 -3.33
C PRO A 34 -14.90 -4.50 -3.30
N ASP A 35 -15.38 -4.10 -2.11
CA ASP A 35 -16.72 -3.54 -1.95
C ASP A 35 -16.79 -2.00 -2.12
N GLY A 36 -15.65 -1.33 -2.32
CA GLY A 36 -15.57 0.14 -2.36
C GLY A 36 -15.88 0.80 -1.01
N ALA A 37 -15.61 0.11 0.09
CA ALA A 37 -15.91 0.58 1.43
C ALA A 37 -15.06 1.82 1.77
N LEU A 38 -15.72 2.90 2.17
CA LEU A 38 -15.05 4.14 2.55
C LEU A 38 -14.38 3.99 3.92
N LEU A 39 -13.04 4.07 3.97
CA LEU A 39 -12.27 4.02 5.22
C LEU A 39 -12.29 5.37 5.94
N SER A 40 -12.12 6.45 5.18
CA SER A 40 -12.11 7.82 5.69
C SER A 40 -12.36 8.78 4.53
N ALA A 41 -12.96 9.93 4.84
CA ALA A 41 -13.20 11.01 3.90
C ALA A 41 -13.15 12.36 4.60
N VAL A 42 -12.79 13.39 3.83
CA VAL A 42 -12.84 14.79 4.23
C VAL A 42 -13.54 15.57 3.10
N GLY A 43 -14.41 16.51 3.47
CA GLY A 43 -15.07 17.40 2.51
C GLY A 43 -16.02 16.66 1.58
N VAL A 44 -16.00 17.02 0.29
CA VAL A 44 -16.98 16.48 -0.70
C VAL A 44 -16.79 14.99 -1.00
N ALA A 45 -15.63 14.43 -0.67
CA ALA A 45 -15.29 13.05 -1.01
C ALA A 45 -16.24 12.02 -0.40
N GLU A 46 -16.78 12.26 0.80
CA GLU A 46 -17.73 11.34 1.45
C GLU A 46 -18.95 11.08 0.57
N GLN A 47 -19.46 12.13 -0.09
CA GLN A 47 -20.64 12.02 -0.96
C GLN A 47 -20.26 11.56 -2.38
N LEU A 48 -19.15 12.08 -2.91
CA LEU A 48 -18.76 11.83 -4.31
C LEU A 48 -18.14 10.45 -4.52
N ASP A 49 -17.42 9.91 -3.53
CA ASP A 49 -16.92 8.53 -3.60
C ASP A 49 -18.09 7.54 -3.50
N GLN A 50 -18.99 7.74 -2.54
CA GLN A 50 -20.18 6.88 -2.38
C GLN A 50 -21.02 6.85 -3.67
N ALA A 51 -21.22 7.99 -4.32
CA ALA A 51 -21.95 8.07 -5.59
C ALA A 51 -21.29 7.27 -6.73
N GLN A 52 -19.95 7.26 -6.79
CA GLN A 52 -19.21 6.47 -7.78
C GLN A 52 -19.31 4.97 -7.50
N VAL A 53 -19.21 4.56 -6.23
CA VAL A 53 -19.35 3.15 -5.81
C VAL A 53 -20.76 2.65 -6.08
N ASP A 54 -21.79 3.40 -5.66
CA ASP A 54 -23.21 3.05 -5.90
C ASP A 54 -23.53 2.97 -7.39
N GLY A 55 -22.92 3.84 -8.20
CA GLY A 55 -23.05 3.85 -9.66
C GLY A 55 -22.17 2.83 -10.39
N ALA A 56 -21.22 2.19 -9.68
CA ALA A 56 -20.17 1.33 -10.24
C ALA A 56 -19.42 1.98 -11.43
N CYS A 57 -19.24 3.31 -11.39
CA CYS A 57 -18.64 4.08 -12.48
C CYS A 57 -17.87 5.30 -11.96
N GLY A 58 -16.96 5.81 -12.80
CA GLY A 58 -16.18 7.01 -12.53
C GLY A 58 -14.74 6.72 -12.11
N PRO A 59 -13.92 7.79 -11.95
CA PRO A 59 -12.47 7.67 -11.75
C PRO A 59 -12.05 6.81 -10.57
N LEU A 60 -12.78 6.83 -9.45
CA LEU A 60 -12.52 5.97 -8.28
C LEU A 60 -12.61 4.48 -8.65
N VAL A 61 -13.69 4.09 -9.33
CA VAL A 61 -13.95 2.70 -9.73
C VAL A 61 -12.99 2.25 -10.83
N ASP A 62 -12.71 3.13 -11.79
CA ASP A 62 -11.79 2.84 -12.88
C ASP A 62 -10.34 2.72 -12.38
N ALA A 63 -9.92 3.55 -11.42
CA ALA A 63 -8.59 3.47 -10.82
C ALA A 63 -8.37 2.16 -10.04
N SER A 64 -9.39 1.69 -9.31
CA SER A 64 -9.33 0.37 -8.67
C SER A 64 -9.25 -0.76 -9.69
N ARG A 65 -10.11 -0.73 -10.72
CA ARG A 65 -10.17 -1.80 -11.73
C ARG A 65 -8.89 -1.90 -12.56
N ASP A 66 -8.36 -0.76 -12.98
CA ASP A 66 -7.22 -0.70 -13.90
C ASP A 66 -5.87 -0.63 -13.17
N GLU A 67 -5.89 -0.49 -11.83
CA GLU A 67 -4.70 -0.34 -10.97
C GLU A 67 -3.73 0.75 -11.48
N ARG A 68 -4.28 1.86 -11.97
CA ARG A 68 -3.52 3.02 -12.42
C ARG A 68 -4.19 4.31 -11.98
N GLN A 69 -3.42 5.40 -11.94
CA GLN A 69 -3.98 6.72 -11.72
C GLN A 69 -5.02 7.06 -12.81
N VAL A 70 -6.15 7.60 -12.38
CA VAL A 70 -7.23 8.09 -13.25
C VAL A 70 -7.61 9.50 -12.82
N THR A 71 -7.78 10.38 -13.80
CA THR A 71 -8.33 11.72 -13.58
C THR A 71 -9.67 11.85 -14.28
N GLY A 72 -10.53 12.74 -13.79
CA GLY A 72 -11.82 13.01 -14.41
C GLY A 72 -12.59 14.11 -13.69
N GLU A 73 -13.90 14.14 -13.90
CA GLU A 73 -14.80 15.07 -13.22
C GLU A 73 -15.97 14.31 -12.58
N VAL A 74 -16.27 14.65 -11.33
CA VAL A 74 -17.39 14.07 -10.57
C VAL A 74 -18.01 15.17 -9.74
N GLY A 75 -19.34 15.33 -9.82
CA GLY A 75 -20.07 16.31 -9.01
C GLY A 75 -19.62 17.77 -9.21
N GLY A 76 -19.08 18.11 -10.38
CA GLY A 76 -18.56 19.46 -10.67
C GLY A 76 -17.19 19.76 -10.05
N CYS A 77 -16.49 18.75 -9.54
CA CYS A 77 -15.10 18.84 -9.11
C CYS A 77 -14.21 18.02 -10.05
N HIS A 78 -12.97 18.44 -10.25
CA HIS A 78 -11.96 17.59 -10.87
C HIS A 78 -11.47 16.58 -9.84
N VAL A 79 -11.32 15.32 -10.23
CA VAL A 79 -10.87 14.25 -9.34
C VAL A 79 -9.60 13.60 -9.87
N VAL A 80 -8.68 13.30 -8.95
CA VAL A 80 -7.53 12.42 -9.16
C VAL A 80 -7.75 11.21 -8.27
N ALA A 81 -7.80 10.02 -8.85
CA ALA A 81 -7.90 8.74 -8.15
C ALA A 81 -6.59 7.97 -8.34
N VAL A 82 -5.92 7.65 -7.24
CA VAL A 82 -4.63 6.94 -7.23
C VAL A 82 -4.79 5.63 -6.47
N PRO A 83 -4.58 4.47 -7.12
CA PRO A 83 -4.60 3.19 -6.45
C PRO A 83 -3.27 2.95 -5.73
N GLY A 84 -3.41 2.53 -4.47
CA GLY A 84 -2.35 2.06 -3.60
C GLY A 84 -2.38 0.56 -3.44
N SER A 85 -1.19 -0.06 -3.41
CA SER A 85 -1.07 -1.49 -3.13
C SER A 85 -1.40 -1.77 -1.67
N TRP A 86 -2.38 -2.64 -1.42
CA TRP A 86 -2.77 -3.03 -0.07
C TRP A 86 -3.13 -4.52 0.04
N GLY A 87 -2.34 -5.23 0.87
CA GLY A 87 -2.66 -6.56 1.41
C GLY A 87 -3.16 -7.62 0.41
N ASP A 88 -3.84 -8.63 0.95
CA ASP A 88 -4.56 -9.65 0.17
C ASP A 88 -6.03 -9.25 -0.09
N GLY A 89 -6.44 -8.05 0.36
CA GLY A 89 -7.84 -7.59 0.40
C GLY A 89 -8.32 -6.86 -0.86
N GLY A 90 -7.40 -6.32 -1.67
CA GLY A 90 -7.72 -5.51 -2.84
C GLY A 90 -7.08 -4.12 -2.75
N PRO A 91 -7.09 -3.32 -3.85
CA PRO A 91 -6.46 -2.02 -3.84
C PRO A 91 -7.15 -1.06 -2.85
N VAL A 92 -6.36 -0.20 -2.22
CA VAL A 92 -6.87 1.04 -1.61
C VAL A 92 -6.86 2.09 -2.71
N VAL A 93 -7.85 2.97 -2.80
CA VAL A 93 -7.81 4.10 -3.72
C VAL A 93 -7.95 5.40 -2.94
N LEU A 94 -6.98 6.28 -3.12
CA LEU A 94 -7.00 7.66 -2.66
C LEU A 94 -7.65 8.53 -3.74
N THR A 95 -8.72 9.25 -3.39
CA THR A 95 -9.31 10.27 -4.25
C THR A 95 -9.01 11.66 -3.71
N VAL A 96 -8.75 12.59 -4.62
CA VAL A 96 -8.59 14.01 -4.31
C VAL A 96 -9.46 14.82 -5.25
N TYR A 97 -10.31 15.67 -4.68
CA TYR A 97 -11.21 16.54 -5.41
C TYR A 97 -10.71 17.99 -5.36
N LEU A 98 -10.53 18.59 -6.53
CA LEU A 98 -10.05 19.95 -6.71
C LEU A 98 -11.13 20.79 -7.40
N ASP A 99 -11.17 22.09 -7.10
CA ASP A 99 -12.01 23.06 -7.82
C ASP A 99 -11.38 23.59 -9.13
N HIS A 100 -10.23 23.05 -9.50
CA HIS A 100 -9.52 23.32 -10.75
C HIS A 100 -8.96 22.03 -11.35
N GLU A 101 -8.60 22.07 -12.64
CA GLU A 101 -7.95 20.96 -13.32
C GLU A 101 -6.62 20.61 -12.61
N PRO A 102 -6.28 19.32 -12.41
CA PRO A 102 -5.07 18.94 -11.68
C PRO A 102 -3.81 19.37 -12.44
N HIS A 103 -2.95 20.15 -11.78
CA HIS A 103 -1.65 20.51 -12.32
C HIS A 103 -0.57 19.50 -11.91
N ALA A 104 0.60 19.58 -12.54
CA ALA A 104 1.71 18.69 -12.25
C ALA A 104 2.18 18.75 -10.77
N GLU A 105 2.04 19.91 -10.11
CA GLU A 105 2.37 20.06 -8.69
C GLU A 105 1.38 19.32 -7.78
N ASP A 106 0.09 19.35 -8.12
CA ASP A 106 -0.94 18.62 -7.37
C ASP A 106 -0.71 17.11 -7.49
N LEU A 107 -0.49 16.62 -8.71
CA LEU A 107 -0.22 15.20 -8.98
C LEU A 107 1.01 14.73 -8.20
N LYS A 108 2.08 15.52 -8.21
CA LYS A 108 3.30 15.21 -7.47
C LYS A 108 3.04 15.13 -5.96
N ALA A 109 2.31 16.09 -5.39
CA ALA A 109 2.01 16.07 -3.95
C ALA A 109 1.11 14.88 -3.55
N ILE A 110 0.17 14.51 -4.42
CA ILE A 110 -0.69 13.34 -4.23
C ILE A 110 0.14 12.05 -4.31
N GLU A 111 0.97 11.88 -5.34
CA GLU A 111 1.87 10.72 -5.50
C GLU A 111 2.86 10.58 -4.34
N GLU A 112 3.39 11.68 -3.80
CA GLU A 112 4.30 11.67 -2.65
C GLU A 112 3.58 11.28 -1.35
N THR A 113 2.30 11.62 -1.22
CA THR A 113 1.51 11.40 0.02
C THR A 113 0.74 10.09 0.03
N GLU A 114 0.35 9.58 -1.14
CA GLU A 114 -0.42 8.34 -1.28
C GLU A 114 0.20 7.16 -0.51
N PRO A 115 1.53 6.87 -0.62
CA PRO A 115 2.11 5.71 0.06
C PRO A 115 2.02 5.81 1.58
N LEU A 116 2.06 7.03 2.13
CA LEU A 116 1.90 7.30 3.55
C LEU A 116 0.47 7.01 3.98
N VAL A 117 -0.52 7.46 3.22
CA VAL A 117 -1.96 7.26 3.50
C VAL A 117 -2.33 5.77 3.39
N ALA A 118 -1.90 5.09 2.33
CA ALA A 118 -2.12 3.66 2.16
C ALA A 118 -1.47 2.83 3.29
N THR A 119 -0.25 3.20 3.71
CA THR A 119 0.42 2.54 4.84
C THR A 119 -0.32 2.77 6.15
N ALA A 120 -0.79 4.00 6.40
CA ALA A 120 -1.58 4.31 7.59
C ALA A 120 -2.88 3.50 7.61
N ALA A 121 -3.59 3.38 6.48
CA ALA A 121 -4.80 2.57 6.39
C ALA A 121 -4.52 1.09 6.70
N ALA A 122 -3.44 0.54 6.14
CA ALA A 122 -3.03 -0.83 6.41
C ALA A 122 -2.73 -1.06 7.90
N VAL A 123 -2.06 -0.10 8.57
CA VAL A 123 -1.82 -0.17 10.01
C VAL A 123 -3.13 -0.12 10.78
N VAL A 124 -4.02 0.83 10.46
CA VAL A 124 -5.28 1.00 11.18
C VAL A 124 -6.15 -0.24 11.07
N GLU A 125 -6.28 -0.84 9.89
CA GLU A 125 -7.04 -2.07 9.72
C GLU A 125 -6.41 -3.24 10.46
N PHE A 126 -5.11 -3.44 10.32
CA PHE A 126 -4.40 -4.51 11.03
C PHE A 126 -4.51 -4.35 12.56
N CYS A 127 -4.45 -3.13 13.06
CA CYS A 127 -4.59 -2.81 14.49
C CYS A 127 -6.04 -2.84 14.99
N SER A 128 -7.03 -2.73 14.11
CA SER A 128 -8.43 -2.96 14.48
C SER A 128 -8.70 -4.42 14.86
N GLY A 129 -7.84 -5.34 14.37
CA GLY A 129 -7.94 -6.78 14.59
C GLY A 129 -7.42 -7.30 15.93
N GLU A 130 -6.45 -6.65 16.58
CA GLU A 130 -5.98 -6.94 17.94
C GLU A 130 -4.93 -5.86 18.32
N VAL A 131 -4.86 -5.44 19.59
CA VAL A 131 -4.03 -4.33 20.05
C VAL A 131 -2.53 -4.59 19.78
N LEU A 132 -1.93 -3.86 18.84
CA LEU A 132 -0.47 -3.89 18.61
C LEU A 132 0.25 -2.74 19.31
N ARG A 133 1.45 -3.03 19.83
CA ARG A 133 2.40 -2.05 20.39
C ARG A 133 3.22 -1.43 19.25
N ALA A 134 3.55 -0.14 19.34
CA ALA A 134 4.25 0.66 18.33
C ALA A 134 5.50 -0.03 17.71
N ASP A 135 6.21 -0.88 18.45
CA ASP A 135 7.37 -1.65 17.96
C ASP A 135 7.05 -2.59 16.79
N GLN A 136 5.82 -3.08 16.69
CA GLN A 136 5.40 -3.95 15.59
C GLN A 136 5.09 -3.15 14.31
N MET A 137 4.67 -1.88 14.42
CA MET A 137 4.49 -0.98 13.27
C MET A 137 5.83 -0.63 12.62
N VAL A 138 6.85 -0.33 13.42
CA VAL A 138 8.22 -0.06 12.93
C VAL A 138 8.74 -1.29 12.18
N ARG A 139 8.55 -2.50 12.72
CA ARG A 139 8.93 -3.74 12.04
C ARG A 139 8.23 -3.91 10.70
N MET A 140 6.95 -3.53 10.56
CA MET A 140 6.21 -3.66 9.29
C MET A 140 6.78 -2.77 8.18
N VAL A 141 7.06 -1.50 8.45
CA VAL A 141 7.69 -0.59 7.47
C VAL A 141 9.08 -1.11 7.09
N GLN A 142 9.83 -1.63 8.06
CA GLN A 142 11.15 -2.23 7.82
C GLN A 142 11.09 -3.49 6.97
N HIS A 143 10.04 -4.31 7.06
CA HIS A 143 9.92 -5.52 6.25
C HIS A 143 9.63 -5.20 4.77
N ARG A 144 8.98 -4.07 4.48
CA ARG A 144 8.71 -3.64 3.09
C ARG A 144 10.02 -3.46 2.31
N ARG A 145 11.09 -2.94 2.93
CA ARG A 145 12.38 -2.75 2.26
C ARG A 145 12.96 -4.05 1.68
N TYR A 146 12.91 -5.13 2.48
CA TYR A 146 13.48 -6.42 2.08
C TYR A 146 12.60 -7.13 1.05
N ILE A 147 11.29 -6.89 1.07
CA ILE A 147 10.38 -7.35 0.02
C ILE A 147 10.70 -6.66 -1.31
N GLU A 148 10.93 -5.35 -1.30
CA GLU A 148 11.31 -4.61 -2.52
C GLU A 148 12.71 -5.01 -3.04
N GLN A 149 13.68 -5.21 -2.16
CA GLN A 149 15.00 -5.74 -2.55
C GLN A 149 14.88 -7.15 -3.15
N ALA A 150 14.11 -8.03 -2.52
CA ALA A 150 13.84 -9.37 -3.03
C ALA A 150 13.15 -9.34 -4.41
N LYS A 151 12.17 -8.46 -4.62
CA LYS A 151 11.55 -8.22 -5.94
C LYS A 151 12.60 -7.80 -6.96
N GLY A 152 13.47 -6.86 -6.62
CA GLY A 152 14.57 -6.42 -7.50
C GLY A 152 15.49 -7.57 -7.93
N LEU A 153 15.85 -8.46 -7.00
CA LEU A 153 16.64 -9.66 -7.32
C LEU A 153 15.92 -10.59 -8.30
N LEU A 154 14.62 -10.84 -8.08
CA LEU A 154 13.81 -11.70 -8.94
C LEU A 154 13.57 -11.10 -10.32
N MET A 155 13.33 -9.78 -10.39
CA MET A 155 13.20 -9.04 -11.64
C MET A 155 14.48 -9.15 -12.47
N ALA A 156 15.64 -8.95 -11.84
CA ALA A 156 16.94 -9.08 -12.51
C ALA A 156 17.22 -10.51 -12.99
N SER A 157 16.81 -11.52 -12.22
CA SER A 157 17.05 -12.92 -12.56
C SER A 157 16.11 -13.46 -13.65
N ARG A 158 14.83 -13.06 -13.64
CA ARG A 158 13.80 -13.62 -14.53
C ARG A 158 13.32 -12.66 -15.64
N LEU A 159 13.85 -11.43 -15.68
CA LEU A 159 13.37 -10.35 -16.56
C LEU A 159 11.85 -10.18 -16.51
N CYS A 160 11.30 -10.18 -15.29
CA CYS A 160 9.87 -10.05 -15.04
C CYS A 160 9.51 -8.68 -14.48
N THR A 161 8.22 -8.34 -14.55
CA THR A 161 7.69 -7.11 -13.98
C THR A 161 7.71 -7.14 -12.45
N PRO A 162 7.63 -5.97 -11.77
CA PRO A 162 7.56 -5.92 -10.31
C PRO A 162 6.39 -6.72 -9.72
N GLY A 163 5.22 -6.72 -10.38
CA GLY A 163 4.05 -7.48 -9.97
C GLY A 163 4.29 -8.99 -10.04
N GLU A 164 4.84 -9.47 -11.16
CA GLU A 164 5.19 -10.89 -11.32
C GLU A 164 6.24 -11.36 -10.31
N ALA A 165 7.23 -10.52 -10.00
CA ALA A 165 8.23 -10.81 -8.98
C ALA A 165 7.60 -10.93 -7.58
N PHE A 166 6.66 -10.04 -7.24
CA PHE A 166 5.92 -10.12 -5.98
C PHE A 166 5.07 -11.39 -5.89
N GLU A 167 4.34 -11.72 -6.96
CA GLU A 167 3.56 -12.96 -7.07
C GLU A 167 4.41 -14.24 -6.93
N LEU A 168 5.68 -14.20 -7.34
CA LEU A 168 6.59 -15.32 -7.10
C LEU A 168 6.94 -15.48 -5.62
N LEU A 169 7.17 -14.37 -4.91
CA LEU A 169 7.40 -14.40 -3.47
C LEU A 169 6.16 -14.88 -2.71
N VAL A 170 4.98 -14.38 -3.07
CA VAL A 170 3.69 -14.78 -2.48
C VAL A 170 3.45 -16.27 -2.65
N ARG A 171 3.58 -16.80 -3.88
CA ARG A 171 3.40 -18.23 -4.13
C ARG A 171 4.41 -19.09 -3.38
N ALA A 172 5.68 -18.68 -3.33
CA ALA A 172 6.70 -19.42 -2.58
C ALA A 172 6.41 -19.43 -1.07
N SER A 173 6.00 -18.28 -0.54
CA SER A 173 5.58 -18.10 0.86
C SER A 173 4.38 -18.98 1.22
N GLN A 174 3.32 -18.93 0.42
CA GLN A 174 2.10 -19.72 0.62
C GLN A 174 2.38 -21.23 0.51
N HIS A 175 3.11 -21.66 -0.53
CA HIS A 175 3.41 -23.07 -0.75
C HIS A 175 4.23 -23.67 0.41
N ALA A 176 5.13 -22.89 1.00
CA ALA A 176 5.93 -23.32 2.13
C ALA A 176 5.27 -23.07 3.50
N ASN A 177 4.10 -22.42 3.53
CA ASN A 177 3.47 -21.88 4.74
C ASN A 177 4.46 -21.10 5.62
N ALA A 178 5.29 -20.28 4.97
CA ALA A 178 6.29 -19.42 5.60
C ALA A 178 5.87 -17.96 5.44
N LYS A 179 6.23 -17.09 6.38
CA LYS A 179 5.85 -15.66 6.28
C LYS A 179 6.61 -15.00 5.12
N LEU A 180 5.89 -14.25 4.29
CA LEU A 180 6.44 -13.57 3.11
C LEU A 180 7.69 -12.74 3.42
N ARG A 181 7.63 -11.95 4.49
CA ARG A 181 8.76 -11.15 4.98
C ARG A 181 10.01 -11.99 5.29
N ASP A 182 9.82 -13.18 5.86
CA ASP A 182 10.92 -14.05 6.26
C ASP A 182 11.54 -14.67 5.01
N VAL A 183 10.72 -15.03 4.01
CA VAL A 183 11.18 -15.51 2.71
C VAL A 183 11.94 -14.42 1.96
N ALA A 184 11.47 -13.17 2.00
CA ALA A 184 12.15 -12.04 1.36
C ALA A 184 13.51 -11.74 2.01
N ILE A 185 13.57 -11.65 3.35
CA ILE A 185 14.83 -11.47 4.09
C ILE A 185 15.79 -12.65 3.80
N ALA A 186 15.27 -13.88 3.83
CA ALA A 186 16.07 -15.07 3.52
C ALA A 186 16.59 -15.04 2.08
N LEU A 187 15.82 -14.55 1.11
CA LEU A 187 16.26 -14.41 -0.28
C LEU A 187 17.37 -13.38 -0.42
N VAL A 188 17.22 -12.21 0.20
CA VAL A 188 18.28 -11.18 0.22
C VAL A 188 19.55 -11.75 0.85
N LEU A 189 19.45 -12.48 1.97
CA LEU A 189 20.61 -13.13 2.59
C LEU A 189 21.23 -14.24 1.74
N VAL A 190 20.41 -15.07 1.07
CA VAL A 190 20.90 -16.17 0.23
C VAL A 190 21.65 -15.65 -1.00
N VAL A 191 21.21 -14.53 -1.56
CA VAL A 191 21.77 -13.97 -2.81
C VAL A 191 22.82 -12.89 -2.54
N GLY A 192 22.52 -11.94 -1.66
CA GLY A 192 23.37 -10.80 -1.32
C GLY A 192 24.35 -11.06 -0.18
N GLY A 193 24.17 -12.12 0.61
CA GLY A 193 25.09 -12.53 1.69
C GLY A 193 24.95 -11.75 3.00
N GLU A 194 24.46 -10.53 2.97
CA GLU A 194 24.27 -9.68 4.15
C GLU A 194 22.97 -8.86 4.05
N LEU A 195 22.54 -8.33 5.20
CA LEU A 195 21.49 -7.33 5.27
C LEU A 195 22.15 -5.97 5.53
N GLU A 196 21.55 -4.90 5.00
CA GLU A 196 21.98 -3.54 5.34
C GLU A 196 21.94 -3.32 6.86
N ASP A 197 23.10 -3.03 7.46
CA ASP A 197 23.25 -2.71 8.88
C ASP A 197 22.77 -1.29 9.14
N ASN A 198 21.67 -1.17 9.90
CA ASN A 198 21.08 0.10 10.30
C ASN A 198 20.91 0.19 11.83
N GLY A 199 21.62 -0.64 12.61
CA GLY A 199 21.60 -0.57 14.07
C GLY A 199 20.41 -1.24 14.77
N ASP A 200 19.55 -1.96 14.04
CA ASP A 200 18.39 -2.68 14.60
C ASP A 200 18.59 -4.21 14.57
N GLU A 201 18.11 -4.91 15.61
CA GLU A 201 18.15 -6.37 15.71
C GLU A 201 17.12 -7.01 14.76
N VAL A 202 17.52 -7.26 13.51
CA VAL A 202 16.71 -8.04 12.56
C VAL A 202 16.65 -9.49 13.05
N THR A 203 15.46 -9.94 13.44
CA THR A 203 15.25 -11.36 13.77
C THR A 203 15.50 -12.20 12.52
N LEU A 204 16.47 -13.12 12.60
CA LEU A 204 16.82 -14.00 11.50
C LEU A 204 15.60 -14.86 11.09
N PRO A 205 15.39 -15.09 9.77
CA PRO A 205 14.30 -15.93 9.29
C PRO A 205 14.39 -17.37 9.84
N PRO A 206 13.24 -18.05 10.06
CA PRO A 206 13.24 -19.47 10.37
C PRO A 206 13.80 -20.30 9.19
N GLN A 207 14.31 -21.50 9.47
CA GLN A 207 14.94 -22.36 8.45
C GLN A 207 14.04 -22.64 7.24
N ILE A 208 12.73 -22.78 7.45
CA ILE A 208 11.75 -22.96 6.37
C ILE A 208 11.79 -21.84 5.33
N ALA A 209 12.07 -20.60 5.76
CA ALA A 209 12.20 -19.46 4.87
C ALA A 209 13.48 -19.52 4.04
N TYR A 210 14.62 -19.91 4.65
CA TYR A 210 15.87 -20.14 3.92
C TYR A 210 15.75 -21.25 2.88
N ASP A 211 15.13 -22.36 3.24
CA ASP A 211 14.97 -23.48 2.31
C ASP A 211 14.06 -23.08 1.13
N THR A 212 13.04 -22.28 1.41
CA THR A 212 12.13 -21.72 0.40
C THR A 212 12.84 -20.73 -0.51
N ALA A 213 13.62 -19.80 0.05
CA ALA A 213 14.41 -18.84 -0.71
C ALA A 213 15.44 -19.53 -1.63
N ARG A 214 16.15 -20.55 -1.13
CA ARG A 214 17.10 -21.33 -1.94
C ARG A 214 16.40 -22.07 -3.09
N ARG A 215 15.25 -22.70 -2.82
CA ARG A 215 14.45 -23.36 -3.86
C ARG A 215 13.95 -22.37 -4.91
N LEU A 216 13.43 -21.22 -4.47
CA LEU A 216 12.95 -20.16 -5.34
C LEU A 216 14.09 -19.65 -6.23
N TRP A 217 15.24 -19.31 -5.66
CA TRP A 217 16.37 -18.79 -6.41
C TRP A 217 16.97 -19.82 -7.37
N GLY A 218 17.11 -21.07 -6.92
CA GLY A 218 17.62 -22.16 -7.75
C GLY A 218 16.74 -22.46 -8.96
N ALA A 219 15.42 -22.34 -8.82
CA ALA A 219 14.46 -22.55 -9.91
C ALA A 219 14.55 -21.49 -11.03
N LEU A 220 15.24 -20.37 -10.80
CA LEU A 220 15.38 -19.27 -11.75
C LEU A 220 16.69 -19.34 -12.56
N HIS A 221 17.60 -20.27 -12.23
CA HIS A 221 18.92 -20.40 -12.85
C HIS A 221 19.06 -21.71 -13.66
N VAL A 222 18.03 -22.08 -14.42
CA VAL A 222 18.07 -23.23 -15.37
C VAL A 222 18.31 -22.75 -16.79
#